data_AF-A0A1S6IZ10-F1
#
_entry.id   AF-A0A1S6IZ10-F1
#
_cell.length_a   1.000
_cell.length_b   1.000
_cell.length_c   1.000
_cell.angle_alpha   90.00
_cell.angle_beta   90.00
_cell.angle_gamma   90.00
#
_symmetry.space_group_name_H-M   'P 1'
#
loop_
_entity.id
_entity.type
_entity.pdbx_description
1 polymer ?
#
loop_
_entity_poly.entity_id
_entity_poly.type
_entity_poly.pdbx_seq_one_letter_code
_entity_poly.pdbx_strand_id
1 'polypeptide(L)'
;MKYTLGKVFLYLSLPLMIILLILDFDFENLTETVLFAVALVGLVSLQRLSIPILTVGWSIFTIGITLDFVDQFIKMPDTVELYLGEPAMIIGLALMVYGFHKLAQNQHL
;
A
#
# COMPACT_ATOMS: atom_id res chain seq x y z
N MET A 1 2.62 -24.29 5.84
CA MET A 1 1.29 -23.98 5.27
C MET A 1 0.92 -22.48 5.32
N LYS A 2 1.89 -21.53 5.27
CA LYS A 2 1.65 -20.08 5.50
C LYS A 2 1.62 -19.20 4.24
N TYR A 3 1.83 -19.75 3.04
CA TYR A 3 2.10 -18.98 1.82
C TYR A 3 0.93 -18.89 0.84
N THR A 4 -0.23 -19.47 1.18
CA THR A 4 -1.36 -19.60 0.23
C THR A 4 -2.19 -18.32 0.16
N LEU A 5 -2.42 -17.64 1.29
CA LEU A 5 -3.28 -16.45 1.36
C LEU A 5 -2.73 -15.26 0.57
N GLY A 6 -1.43 -14.96 0.69
CA GLY A 6 -0.83 -13.82 -0.01
C GLY A 6 -0.82 -13.99 -1.54
N LYS A 7 -0.64 -15.22 -2.03
CA LYS A 7 -0.75 -15.51 -3.46
C LYS A 7 -2.21 -15.41 -3.93
N VAL A 8 -3.15 -15.98 -3.19
CA VAL A 8 -4.58 -15.94 -3.52
C VAL A 8 -5.10 -14.51 -3.55
N PHE A 9 -4.68 -13.66 -2.61
CA PHE A 9 -5.05 -12.24 -2.60
C PHE A 9 -4.51 -11.51 -3.84
N LEU A 10 -3.24 -11.74 -4.20
CA LEU A 10 -2.63 -11.16 -5.41
C LEU A 10 -3.32 -11.63 -6.69
N TYR A 11 -3.67 -12.92 -6.78
CA TYR A 11 -4.37 -13.50 -7.92
C TYR A 11 -5.83 -13.03 -8.03
N LEU A 12 -6.46 -12.61 -6.94
CA LEU A 12 -7.81 -12.03 -6.93
C LEU A 12 -7.79 -10.51 -7.16
N SER A 13 -6.78 -9.80 -6.64
CA SER A 13 -6.68 -8.35 -6.77
C SER A 13 -6.27 -7.92 -8.18
N LEU A 14 -5.39 -8.66 -8.85
CA LEU A 14 -4.93 -8.34 -10.22
C LEU A 14 -6.08 -8.29 -11.25
N PRO A 15 -6.95 -9.31 -11.37
CA PRO A 15 -8.06 -9.29 -12.31
C PRO A 15 -9.09 -8.22 -11.98
N LEU A 16 -9.40 -8.03 -10.68
CA LEU A 16 -10.31 -6.98 -10.22
C LEU A 16 -9.81 -5.59 -10.62
N MET A 17 -8.50 -5.35 -10.48
CA MET A 17 -7.86 -4.10 -10.85
C MET A 17 -7.87 -3.87 -12.37
N ILE A 18 -7.65 -4.92 -13.17
CA ILE A 18 -7.78 -4.82 -14.63
C ILE A 18 -9.22 -4.48 -15.04
N ILE A 19 -10.23 -5.05 -14.36
CA ILE A 19 -11.64 -4.75 -14.61
C ILE A 19 -11.98 -3.30 -14.25
N LEU A 20 -11.50 -2.80 -13.11
CA LEU A 20 -11.70 -1.41 -12.68
C LEU A 20 -11.03 -0.42 -13.65
N LEU A 21 -9.82 -0.73 -14.11
CA LEU A 21 -9.05 0.09 -15.05
C LEU A 21 -9.66 0.13 -16.47
N ILE A 22 -10.41 -0.91 -16.87
CA ILE A 22 -11.17 -0.91 -18.12
C ILE A 22 -12.47 -0.09 -18.00
N LEU A 23 -13.05 -0.01 -16.80
CA LEU A 23 -14.31 0.70 -16.55
C LEU A 23 -14.14 2.22 -16.43
N ASP A 24 -12.95 2.71 -16.09
CA ASP A 24 -12.72 4.12 -15.78
C ASP A 24 -11.47 4.65 -16.48
N PHE A 25 -11.67 5.35 -17.60
CA PHE A 25 -10.61 5.80 -18.51
C PHE A 25 -10.24 7.27 -18.27
N ASP A 26 -10.18 7.69 -17.00
CA ASP A 26 -9.61 8.99 -16.60
C ASP A 26 -8.16 8.81 -16.13
N PHE A 27 -7.29 9.75 -16.49
CA PHE A 27 -5.84 9.63 -16.31
C PHE A 27 -5.43 9.80 -14.82
N GLU A 28 -6.24 10.53 -14.07
CA GLU A 28 -6.12 10.68 -12.61
C GLU A 28 -6.37 9.33 -11.92
N ASN A 29 -7.47 8.66 -12.28
CA ASN A 29 -7.85 7.34 -11.75
C ASN A 29 -6.83 6.25 -12.13
N LEU A 30 -6.16 6.38 -13.29
CA LEU A 30 -5.07 5.48 -13.68
C LEU A 30 -3.88 5.57 -12.71
N THR A 31 -3.49 6.77 -12.30
CA THR A 31 -2.31 6.98 -11.45
C THR A 31 -2.53 6.37 -10.07
N GLU A 32 -3.69 6.62 -9.47
CA GLU A 32 -4.06 6.08 -8.17
C GLU A 32 -4.26 4.55 -8.21
N THR A 33 -4.85 4.03 -9.30
CA THR A 33 -4.97 2.57 -9.50
C THR A 33 -3.60 1.90 -9.57
N VAL A 34 -2.64 2.49 -10.29
CA VAL A 34 -1.26 1.99 -10.36
C VAL A 34 -0.58 2.08 -8.98
N LEU A 35 -0.78 3.18 -8.26
CA LEU A 35 -0.22 3.38 -6.93
C LEU A 35 -0.73 2.33 -5.93
N PHE A 36 -2.03 2.05 -5.96
CA PHE A 36 -2.66 0.98 -5.18
C PHE A 36 -2.08 -0.40 -5.54
N ALA A 37 -1.90 -0.69 -6.84
CA ALA A 37 -1.26 -1.92 -7.30
C ALA A 37 0.15 -2.09 -6.72
N VAL A 38 0.95 -1.03 -6.82
CA VAL A 38 2.34 -0.99 -6.32
C VAL A 38 2.37 -1.17 -4.80
N ALA A 39 1.45 -0.53 -4.07
CA ALA A 39 1.32 -0.70 -2.63
C ALA A 39 1.05 -2.16 -2.25
N LEU A 40 0.13 -2.84 -2.95
CA LEU A 40 -0.17 -4.26 -2.71
C LEU A 40 1.01 -5.18 -3.03
N VAL A 41 1.67 -4.99 -4.17
CA VAL A 41 2.86 -5.77 -4.55
C VAL A 41 4.00 -5.55 -3.55
N GLY A 42 4.20 -4.31 -3.11
CA GLY A 42 5.15 -3.94 -2.09
C GLY A 42 4.87 -4.61 -0.76
N LEU A 43 3.60 -4.73 -0.36
CA LEU A 43 3.19 -5.34 0.91
C LEU A 43 3.58 -6.83 0.93
N VAL A 44 3.29 -7.54 -0.16
CA VAL A 44 3.68 -8.96 -0.28
C VAL A 44 5.19 -9.13 -0.32
N SER A 45 5.90 -8.20 -0.97
CA SER A 45 7.36 -8.25 -1.08
C SER A 45 8.06 -7.97 0.25
N LEU A 46 7.63 -6.95 0.99
CA LEU A 46 8.23 -6.57 2.27
C LEU A 46 7.91 -7.57 3.39
N GLN A 47 6.73 -8.20 3.36
CA GLN A 47 6.42 -9.31 4.27
C GLN A 47 7.42 -10.47 4.14
N ARG A 48 8.02 -10.68 2.95
CA ARG A 48 9.04 -11.72 2.75
C ARG A 48 10.38 -11.37 3.37
N LEU A 49 10.73 -10.07 3.45
CA LEU A 49 11.98 -9.62 4.06
C LEU A 49 12.01 -9.86 5.58
N SER A 50 10.87 -10.14 6.20
CA SER A 50 10.75 -10.45 7.64
C SER A 50 11.33 -9.36 8.54
N ILE A 51 11.38 -8.11 8.07
CA ILE A 51 11.84 -6.95 8.85
C ILE A 51 10.59 -6.26 9.42
N PRO A 52 10.36 -6.33 10.75
CA PRO A 52 9.09 -5.91 11.34
C PRO A 52 8.75 -4.45 11.07
N ILE A 53 9.73 -3.55 11.21
CA ILE A 53 9.49 -2.11 11.06
C ILE A 53 9.12 -1.70 9.63
N LEU A 54 9.74 -2.34 8.63
CA LEU A 54 9.38 -2.14 7.23
C LEU A 54 8.00 -2.73 6.92
N THR A 55 7.70 -3.90 7.48
CA THR A 55 6.38 -4.53 7.28
C THR A 55 5.28 -3.66 7.88
N VAL A 56 5.47 -3.14 9.08
CA VAL A 56 4.51 -2.24 9.75
C VAL A 56 4.38 -0.93 8.98
N GLY A 57 5.49 -0.26 8.66
CA GLY A 57 5.48 1.00 7.91
C GLY A 57 4.74 0.87 6.58
N TRP A 58 5.03 -0.17 5.81
CA TRP A 58 4.36 -0.39 4.53
C TRP A 58 2.89 -0.81 4.67
N SER A 59 2.53 -1.53 5.73
CA SER A 59 1.12 -1.87 5.99
C SER A 59 0.31 -0.62 6.27
N ILE A 60 0.84 0.29 7.09
CA ILE A 60 0.19 1.59 7.39
C ILE A 60 0.09 2.43 6.12
N PHE A 61 1.17 2.51 5.33
CA PHE A 61 1.15 3.20 4.03
C PHE A 61 0.09 2.63 3.10
N THR A 62 0.01 1.30 2.98
CA THR A 62 -0.99 0.62 2.12
C THR A 62 -2.41 0.92 2.57
N ILE A 63 -2.67 1.04 3.88
CA ILE A 63 -3.98 1.46 4.38
C ILE A 63 -4.32 2.87 3.90
N GLY A 64 -3.39 3.82 4.00
CA GLY A 64 -3.58 5.18 3.49
C GLY A 64 -3.94 5.20 2.00
N ILE A 65 -3.16 4.50 1.16
CA ILE A 65 -3.42 4.37 -0.28
C ILE A 65 -4.74 3.64 -0.58
N THR A 66 -5.15 2.70 0.27
CA THR A 66 -6.45 2.02 0.11
C THR A 66 -7.61 2.97 0.38
N LEU A 67 -7.48 3.84 1.39
CA LEU A 67 -8.52 4.83 1.70
C LEU A 67 -8.64 5.86 0.57
N ASP A 68 -7.51 6.36 0.09
CA ASP A 68 -7.38 7.26 -1.07
C ASP A 68 -8.03 6.64 -2.32
N PHE A 69 -7.67 5.40 -2.65
CA PHE A 69 -8.25 4.66 -3.78
C PHE A 69 -9.76 4.44 -3.65
N VAL A 70 -10.27 4.19 -2.43
CA VAL A 70 -11.71 3.97 -2.22
C VAL A 70 -12.48 5.30 -2.32
N ASP A 71 -11.88 6.42 -1.95
CA ASP A 71 -12.50 7.74 -2.03
C ASP A 71 -12.94 8.11 -3.47
N GLN A 72 -12.15 7.71 -4.48
CA GLN A 72 -12.51 7.85 -5.89
C GLN A 72 -13.88 7.23 -6.24
N PHE A 73 -14.23 6.10 -5.63
CA PHE A 73 -15.48 5.40 -5.92
C PHE A 73 -16.60 5.80 -4.97
N ILE A 74 -16.24 6.10 -3.72
CA ILE A 74 -17.17 6.40 -2.64
C ILE A 74 -16.61 7.57 -1.85
N LYS A 75 -17.14 8.77 -2.13
CA LYS A 75 -16.78 9.98 -1.41
C LYS A 75 -16.85 9.77 0.11
N MET A 76 -15.67 9.68 0.72
CA MET A 76 -15.48 9.51 2.14
C MET A 76 -15.77 10.83 2.87
N PRO A 77 -16.05 10.77 4.18
CA PRO A 77 -16.08 11.97 4.99
C PRO A 77 -14.68 12.61 5.02
N ASP A 78 -14.59 13.93 4.84
CA ASP A 78 -13.34 14.70 4.90
C ASP A 78 -12.51 14.42 6.18
N THR A 79 -13.19 14.04 7.28
CA THR A 79 -12.52 13.66 8.54
C THR A 79 -11.74 12.34 8.43
N VAL A 80 -12.23 11.37 7.65
CA VAL A 80 -11.54 10.10 7.43
C VAL A 80 -10.30 10.32 6.58
N GLU A 81 -10.43 11.09 5.50
CA GLU A 81 -9.32 11.43 4.61
C GLU A 81 -8.22 12.20 5.36
N LEU A 82 -8.58 13.32 6.01
CA LEU A 82 -7.63 14.22 6.68
C LEU A 82 -6.98 13.61 7.92
N TYR A 83 -7.71 12.85 8.73
CA TYR A 83 -7.20 12.33 10.00
C TYR A 83 -6.68 10.89 9.94
N LEU A 84 -7.05 10.12 8.91
CA LEU A 84 -6.62 8.72 8.77
C LEU A 84 -5.87 8.46 7.47
N GLY A 85 -6.41 8.88 6.32
CA GLY A 85 -5.83 8.64 4.99
C GLY A 85 -4.42 9.23 4.85
N GLU A 86 -4.34 10.56 4.76
CA GLU A 86 -3.07 11.26 4.58
C GLU A 86 -2.06 10.99 5.71
N PRO A 87 -2.46 11.01 7.00
CA PRO A 87 -1.53 10.72 8.08
C PRO A 87 -0.99 9.29 8.03
N ALA A 88 -1.79 8.30 7.62
CA ALA A 88 -1.31 6.93 7.45
C ALA A 88 -0.26 6.85 6.34
N MET A 89 -0.46 7.55 5.21
CA MET A 89 0.55 7.61 4.15
C MET A 89 1.88 8.18 4.65
N ILE A 90 1.83 9.33 5.35
CA ILE A 90 3.03 10.01 5.86
C ILE A 90 3.74 9.18 6.93
N ILE A 91 3.00 8.68 7.93
CA ILE A 91 3.56 7.87 9.02
C ILE A 91 4.15 6.56 8.47
N GLY A 92 3.45 5.92 7.53
CA GLY A 92 3.91 4.70 6.89
C GLY A 92 5.24 4.91 6.17
N LEU A 93 5.36 5.97 5.36
CA LEU A 93 6.61 6.33 4.69
C LEU A 93 7.73 6.69 5.67
N ALA A 94 7.44 7.44 6.73
CA ALA A 94 8.43 7.79 7.75
C ALA A 94 9.01 6.53 8.43
N LEU A 95 8.16 5.56 8.76
CA LEU A 95 8.59 4.27 9.32
C LEU A 95 9.42 3.46 8.32
N MET A 96 9.09 3.51 7.04
CA MET A 96 9.87 2.86 5.98
C MET A 96 11.27 3.47 5.86
N VAL A 97 11.37 4.80 5.79
CA VAL A 97 12.65 5.52 5.74
C VAL A 97 13.50 5.20 6.98
N TYR A 98 12.90 5.26 8.17
CA TYR A 98 13.59 4.91 9.41
C TYR A 98 14.06 3.45 9.43
N GLY A 99 13.21 2.52 8.97
CA GLY A 99 13.54 1.10 8.88
C GLY A 99 14.72 0.83 7.96
N PHE A 100 14.74 1.46 6.78
CA PHE A 100 15.86 1.37 5.84
C PHE A 100 17.14 2.01 6.40
N HIS A 101 17.03 3.17 7.06
CA HIS A 101 18.17 3.82 7.70
C HIS A 101 18.82 2.92 8.75
N LYS A 102 18.01 2.30 9.62
CA LYS A 102 18.50 1.36 10.65
C LYS A 102 19.15 0.11 10.05
N LEU A 103 18.61 -0.41 8.95
CA LEU A 103 19.22 -1.54 8.23
C LEU A 103 20.58 -1.16 7.65
N ALA A 104 20.68 0.00 7.02
CA ALA A 104 21.94 0.48 6.44
C ALA A 104 23.02 0.64 7.52
N GLN A 105 22.68 1.20 8.68
CA GLN A 105 23.62 1.31 9.81
C GLN A 105 24.11 -0.06 10.31
N ASN A 106 23.23 -1.05 10.37
CA ASN A 106 23.58 -2.39 10.84
C ASN A 106 24.44 -3.19 9.86
N GLN A 107 24.55 -2.77 8.59
CA GLN A 107 25.41 -3.43 7.58
C GLN A 107 26.83 -2.87 7.53
N HIS A 108 27.13 -1.79 8.26
CA HIS A 108 28.45 -1.14 8.31
C HIS A 108 29.25 -1.48 9.59
N LEU A 109 28.89 -2.55 10.30
CA LEU A 109 29.64 -3.16 11.42
C LEU A 109 29.92 -4.64 11.10
#